data_AF-A0A350ULM8-F1
#
_entry.id   AF-A0A350ULM8-F1
#
_cell.length_a   1.000
_cell.length_b   1.000
_cell.length_c   1.000
_cell.angle_alpha   90.00
_cell.angle_beta   90.00
_cell.angle_gamma   90.00
#
_symmetry.space_group_name_H-M   'P 1'
#
loop_
_entity.id
_entity.type
_entity.pdbx_description
1 polymer ?
#
loop_
_entity_poly.entity_id
_entity_poly.type
_entity_poly.pdbx_seq_one_letter_code
_entity_poly.pdbx_strand_id
1 'polypeptide(L)'
;MNASAPIRFNRQEWSGAFGDLGTDLPLLVGIILASGMDSASALTLFGVMQILTALRYRLPMPVQPLKAMAALIIAQKIPAETVYGAGLAIGILMMALTGAGLLDWVARVVPKVVIRGVQLGLGLSLARIALKDYVPAESTAGYILAGAAFLLTIALMGRKRFPAGVIVVGMGLVYALATRLSVADLAGAAGFHLPSPHVPTPAEMWTGFLILALPQVPLSIANSVLATKQVAEDLFPERPLSIRGI
;
A
#
# COMPACT_ATOMS: atom_id res chain seq x y z
N MET A 1 32.38 -5.57 12.98
CA MET A 1 32.59 -5.62 11.53
C MET A 1 31.58 -4.69 10.86
N ASN A 2 32.00 -3.98 9.83
CA ASN A 2 31.50 -2.66 9.40
C ASN A 2 29.98 -2.54 9.13
N ALA A 3 29.33 -1.57 9.79
CA ALA A 3 27.96 -1.09 9.55
C ALA A 3 27.77 -0.38 8.19
N SER A 4 28.65 -0.64 7.21
CA SER A 4 28.82 0.12 5.98
C SER A 4 29.03 -0.78 4.77
N ALA A 5 28.23 -1.84 4.60
CA ALA A 5 28.17 -2.43 3.26
C ALA A 5 27.55 -1.39 2.32
N PRO A 6 28.21 -1.08 1.19
CA PRO A 6 27.76 -0.05 0.27
C PRO A 6 26.40 -0.42 -0.35
N ILE A 7 25.60 0.60 -0.68
CA ILE A 7 24.39 0.41 -1.48
C ILE A 7 24.83 -0.21 -2.82
N ARG A 8 24.20 -1.31 -3.20
CA ARG A 8 24.48 -2.04 -4.44
C ARG A 8 23.36 -1.77 -5.42
N PHE A 9 23.70 -1.66 -6.70
CA PHE A 9 22.75 -1.59 -7.80
C PHE A 9 23.02 -2.75 -8.73
N ASN A 10 22.64 -3.95 -8.30
CA ASN A 10 22.82 -5.17 -9.09
C ASN A 10 21.46 -5.70 -9.57
N ARG A 11 21.49 -6.73 -10.43
CA ARG A 11 20.27 -7.33 -10.97
C ARG A 11 19.29 -7.83 -9.90
N GLN A 12 19.79 -8.28 -8.74
CA GLN A 12 18.95 -8.77 -7.65
C GLN A 12 18.20 -7.61 -6.99
N GLU A 13 18.86 -6.47 -6.75
CA GLU A 13 18.25 -5.25 -6.22
C GLU A 13 17.17 -4.70 -7.16
N TRP A 14 17.46 -4.65 -8.47
CA TRP A 14 16.46 -4.30 -9.47
C TRP A 14 15.28 -5.26 -9.49
N SER A 15 15.54 -6.57 -9.45
CA SER A 15 14.49 -7.59 -9.41
C SER A 15 13.64 -7.49 -8.15
N GLY A 16 14.23 -7.17 -7.00
CA GLY A 16 13.53 -6.96 -5.74
C GLY A 16 12.66 -5.72 -5.78
N ALA A 17 13.21 -4.59 -6.26
CA ALA A 17 12.49 -3.33 -6.40
C ALA A 17 11.26 -3.46 -7.31
N PHE A 18 11.40 -4.10 -8.48
CA PHE A 18 10.26 -4.37 -9.36
C PHE A 18 9.26 -5.37 -8.76
N GLY A 19 9.72 -6.29 -7.91
CA GLY A 19 8.86 -7.20 -7.16
C GLY A 19 7.95 -6.47 -6.17
N ASP A 20 8.51 -5.55 -5.40
CA ASP A 20 7.79 -4.72 -4.42
C ASP A 20 6.85 -3.72 -5.10
N LEU A 21 7.33 -3.01 -6.14
CA LEU A 21 6.50 -2.14 -6.97
C LEU A 21 5.33 -2.88 -7.61
N GLY A 22 5.52 -4.13 -8.02
CA GLY A 22 4.46 -4.96 -8.59
C GLY A 22 3.29 -5.19 -7.62
N THR A 23 3.55 -5.19 -6.31
CA THR A 23 2.47 -5.32 -5.31
C THR A 23 1.91 -3.98 -4.88
N ASP A 24 2.73 -2.94 -4.84
CA ASP A 24 2.36 -1.65 -4.27
C ASP A 24 1.69 -0.70 -5.27
N LEU A 25 2.15 -0.68 -6.53
CA LEU A 25 1.59 0.20 -7.56
C LEU A 25 0.10 -0.02 -7.81
N PRO A 26 -0.41 -1.27 -7.98
CA PRO A 26 -1.85 -1.51 -8.09
C PRO A 26 -2.66 -0.90 -6.96
N LEU A 27 -2.15 -1.05 -5.74
CA LEU A 27 -2.84 -0.59 -4.53
C LEU A 27 -2.83 0.93 -4.44
N LEU A 28 -1.68 1.56 -4.73
CA LEU A 28 -1.52 3.01 -4.72
C LEU A 28 -2.38 3.68 -5.80
N VAL A 29 -2.42 3.13 -7.01
CA VAL A 29 -3.32 3.61 -8.09
C VAL A 29 -4.78 3.45 -7.67
N GLY A 30 -5.14 2.33 -7.04
CA GLY A 30 -6.49 2.13 -6.52
C GLY A 30 -6.90 3.18 -5.49
N ILE A 31 -6.00 3.52 -4.54
CA ILE A 31 -6.22 4.59 -3.57
C ILE A 31 -6.39 5.94 -4.26
N ILE A 32 -5.49 6.29 -5.19
CA ILE A 32 -5.53 7.56 -5.92
C ILE A 32 -6.87 7.73 -6.63
N LEU A 33 -7.29 6.72 -7.40
CA LEU A 33 -8.54 6.75 -8.15
C LEU A 33 -9.78 6.79 -7.24
N ALA A 34 -9.76 6.08 -6.12
CA ALA A 34 -10.91 6.01 -5.23
C ALA A 34 -11.07 7.26 -4.34
N SER A 35 -9.96 7.90 -3.96
CA SER A 35 -9.94 9.08 -3.08
C SER A 35 -9.91 10.41 -3.82
N GLY A 36 -9.57 10.40 -5.12
CA GLY A 36 -9.36 11.62 -5.90
C GLY A 36 -8.09 12.39 -5.53
N MET A 37 -7.14 11.75 -4.84
CA MET A 37 -5.90 12.42 -4.44
C MET A 37 -5.04 12.80 -5.66
N ASP A 38 -4.24 13.85 -5.52
CA ASP A 38 -3.30 14.23 -6.57
C ASP A 38 -2.25 13.13 -6.79
N SER A 39 -2.26 12.55 -7.99
CA SER A 39 -1.39 11.43 -8.37
C SER A 39 0.09 11.80 -8.32
N ALA A 40 0.45 13.03 -8.73
CA ALA A 40 1.82 13.51 -8.71
C ALA A 40 2.35 13.59 -7.28
N SER A 41 1.57 14.18 -6.37
CA SER A 41 1.90 14.26 -4.94
C SER A 41 2.05 12.89 -4.30
N ALA A 42 1.08 11.99 -4.52
CA ALA A 42 1.09 10.65 -3.94
C ALA A 42 2.30 9.82 -4.39
N LEU A 43 2.55 9.76 -5.70
CA LEU A 43 3.64 8.97 -6.27
C LEU A 43 5.01 9.56 -5.93
N THR A 44 5.14 10.89 -5.97
CA THR A 44 6.39 11.58 -5.63
C THR A 44 6.73 11.35 -4.17
N LEU A 45 5.78 11.55 -3.25
CA LEU A 45 6.02 11.36 -1.83
C LEU A 45 6.31 9.89 -1.51
N PHE A 46 5.58 8.94 -2.11
CA PHE A 46 5.88 7.53 -1.99
C PHE A 46 7.33 7.23 -2.40
N GLY A 47 7.74 7.68 -3.60
CA GLY A 47 9.11 7.50 -4.09
C GLY A 47 10.18 8.14 -3.19
N VAL A 48 9.95 9.37 -2.71
CA VAL A 48 10.85 10.04 -1.76
C VAL A 48 10.97 9.24 -0.46
N MET A 49 9.86 8.74 0.09
CA MET A 49 9.87 7.93 1.30
C MET A 49 10.59 6.58 1.11
N GLN A 50 10.49 5.95 -0.06
CA GLN A 50 11.29 4.77 -0.41
C GLN A 50 12.79 5.09 -0.35
N ILE A 51 13.20 6.20 -0.98
CA ILE A 51 14.61 6.64 -1.01
C ILE A 51 15.11 6.97 0.40
N LEU A 52 14.34 7.73 1.19
CA LEU A 52 14.72 8.09 2.55
C LEU A 52 14.88 6.85 3.44
N THR A 53 13.97 5.89 3.33
CA THR A 53 14.07 4.62 4.06
C THR A 53 15.33 3.84 3.62
N ALA A 54 15.57 3.73 2.31
CA ALA A 54 16.75 3.05 1.79
C ALA A 54 18.05 3.68 2.30
N LEU A 55 18.15 5.01 2.34
CA LEU A 55 19.31 5.74 2.85
C LEU A 55 19.47 5.60 4.37
N ARG A 56 18.36 5.59 5.12
CA ARG A 56 18.34 5.52 6.59
C ARG A 56 18.74 4.15 7.12
N TYR A 57 18.22 3.08 6.53
CA TYR A 57 18.37 1.71 7.02
C TYR A 57 19.43 0.92 6.25
N ARG A 58 19.67 1.25 4.97
CA ARG A 58 20.62 0.54 4.07
C ARG A 58 20.39 -0.98 4.05
N LEU A 59 19.14 -1.38 4.22
CA LEU A 59 18.62 -2.74 4.25
C LEU A 59 17.26 -2.72 3.51
N PRO A 60 16.83 -3.83 2.89
CA PRO A 60 15.49 -3.96 2.33
C PRO A 60 14.44 -3.87 3.44
N MET A 61 13.93 -2.66 3.67
CA MET A 61 12.88 -2.40 4.65
C MET A 61 11.52 -2.36 3.94
N PRO A 62 10.50 -3.04 4.46
CA PRO A 62 9.17 -3.01 3.87
C PRO A 62 8.52 -1.65 4.11
N VAL A 63 8.26 -0.94 3.02
CA VAL A 63 7.52 0.33 3.03
C VAL A 63 6.39 0.17 2.03
N GLN A 64 5.24 -0.25 2.55
CA GLN A 64 4.08 -0.60 1.73
C GLN A 64 2.90 0.30 2.07
N PRO A 65 2.00 0.55 1.10
CA PRO A 65 0.70 1.11 1.39
C PRO A 65 -0.03 0.20 2.40
N LEU A 66 -0.59 0.80 3.45
CA LEU A 66 -1.22 0.07 4.55
C LEU A 66 -2.45 -0.69 4.05
N LYS A 67 -2.33 -2.01 3.83
CA LYS A 67 -3.31 -2.82 3.09
C LYS A 67 -4.75 -2.71 3.59
N ALA A 68 -4.97 -2.64 4.90
CA ALA A 68 -6.32 -2.51 5.44
C ALA A 68 -6.88 -1.09 5.28
N MET A 69 -6.06 -0.07 5.52
CA MET A 69 -6.38 1.33 5.20
C MET A 69 -6.71 1.51 3.71
N ALA A 70 -5.87 0.98 2.82
CA ALA A 70 -6.06 1.04 1.38
C ALA A 70 -7.36 0.36 0.93
N ALA A 71 -7.64 -0.85 1.44
CA ALA A 71 -8.90 -1.54 1.20
C ALA A 71 -10.10 -0.70 1.63
N LEU A 72 -10.00 -0.02 2.78
CA LEU A 72 -11.08 0.81 3.31
C LEU A 72 -11.27 2.09 2.49
N ILE A 73 -10.19 2.75 2.06
CA ILE A 73 -10.24 3.93 1.18
C ILE A 73 -10.93 3.57 -0.13
N ILE A 74 -10.52 2.47 -0.76
CA ILE A 74 -11.13 1.99 -2.00
C ILE A 74 -12.59 1.63 -1.78
N ALA A 75 -12.89 0.97 -0.65
CA ALA A 75 -14.23 0.50 -0.39
C ALA A 75 -15.21 1.65 -0.09
N GLN A 76 -14.80 2.63 0.69
CA GLN A 76 -15.67 3.70 1.14
C GLN A 76 -15.50 4.99 0.33
N LYS A 77 -14.64 4.99 -0.69
CA LYS A 77 -14.28 6.16 -1.49
C LYS A 77 -13.93 7.35 -0.59
N ILE A 78 -13.07 7.09 0.39
CA ILE A 78 -12.70 8.09 1.41
C ILE A 78 -11.93 9.22 0.74
N PRO A 79 -12.32 10.49 0.95
CA PRO A 79 -11.73 11.62 0.25
C PRO A 79 -10.29 11.87 0.68
N ALA A 80 -9.49 12.43 -0.24
CA ALA A 80 -8.04 12.60 -0.09
C ALA A 80 -7.64 13.35 1.19
N GLU A 81 -8.39 14.37 1.58
CA GLU A 81 -8.14 15.20 2.77
C GLU A 81 -8.16 14.36 4.06
N THR A 82 -9.13 13.44 4.15
CA THR A 82 -9.23 12.50 5.27
C THR A 82 -8.10 11.47 5.24
N VAL A 83 -7.65 11.06 4.05
CA VAL A 83 -6.49 10.16 3.90
C VAL A 83 -5.20 10.83 4.37
N TYR A 84 -4.99 12.11 4.02
CA TYR A 84 -3.85 12.89 4.52
C TYR A 84 -3.90 13.07 6.04
N GLY A 85 -5.09 13.38 6.57
CA GLY A 85 -5.33 13.47 8.02
C GLY A 85 -5.00 12.16 8.75
N ALA A 86 -5.45 11.03 8.20
CA ALA A 86 -5.14 9.70 8.74
C ALA A 86 -3.64 9.37 8.68
N GLY A 87 -2.97 9.70 7.57
CA GLY A 87 -1.54 9.49 7.39
C GLY A 87 -0.70 10.27 8.42
N LEU A 88 -1.06 11.53 8.67
CA LEU A 88 -0.41 12.34 9.70
C LEU A 88 -0.71 11.80 11.11
N ALA A 89 -1.98 11.46 11.39
CA ALA A 89 -2.39 10.94 12.69
C ALA A 89 -1.69 9.61 13.04
N ILE A 90 -1.59 8.67 12.09
CA ILE A 90 -0.89 7.41 12.34
C ILE A 90 0.62 7.63 12.51
N GLY A 91 1.23 8.56 11.76
CA GLY A 91 2.63 8.92 11.93
C GLY A 91 2.93 9.46 13.31
N ILE A 92 2.13 10.42 13.79
CA ILE A 92 2.24 11.00 15.14
C ILE A 92 2.03 9.92 16.21
N LEU A 93 0.99 9.09 16.05
CA LEU A 93 0.69 8.03 17.01
C LEU A 93 1.82 7.01 17.09
N MET A 94 2.31 6.52 15.95
CA MET A 94 3.39 5.54 15.92
C MET A 94 4.67 6.14 16.50
N MET A 95 4.99 7.40 16.22
CA MET A 95 6.12 8.10 16.82
C MET A 95 5.99 8.18 18.35
N ALA A 96 4.81 8.53 18.86
CA ALA A 96 4.54 8.58 20.30
C ALA A 96 4.64 7.19 20.96
N LEU A 97 4.07 6.15 20.35
CA LEU A 97 4.14 4.77 20.84
C LEU A 97 5.58 4.23 20.85
N THR A 98 6.35 4.56 19.82
CA THR A 98 7.76 4.17 19.70
C THR A 98 8.62 4.87 20.75
N GLY A 99 8.45 6.18 20.92
CA GLY A 99 9.14 6.97 21.93
C GLY A 99 8.80 6.53 23.37
N ALA A 100 7.55 6.15 23.62
CA ALA A 100 7.10 5.62 24.90
C ALA A 100 7.49 4.15 25.14
N GLY A 101 7.96 3.41 24.10
CA GLY A 101 8.25 1.98 24.20
C GLY A 101 7.01 1.10 24.40
N LEU A 102 5.83 1.56 23.95
CA LEU A 102 4.54 0.87 24.15
C LEU A 102 4.19 -0.12 23.03
N LEU A 103 4.98 -0.19 21.96
CA LEU A 103 4.71 -1.05 20.81
C LEU A 103 4.54 -2.53 21.19
N ASP A 104 5.41 -3.05 22.07
CA ASP A 104 5.34 -4.44 22.57
C ASP A 104 4.12 -4.71 23.45
N TRP A 105 3.65 -3.68 24.16
CA TRP A 105 2.43 -3.80 24.96
C TRP A 105 1.21 -3.84 24.05
N VAL A 106 1.09 -2.92 23.10
CA VAL A 106 -0.02 -2.90 22.14
C VAL A 106 -0.08 -4.20 21.34
N ALA A 107 1.06 -4.71 20.87
CA ALA A 107 1.12 -5.98 20.14
C ALA A 107 0.58 -7.17 20.93
N ARG A 108 0.81 -7.20 22.24
CA ARG A 108 0.32 -8.28 23.13
C ARG A 108 -1.16 -8.12 23.47
N VAL A 109 -1.67 -6.90 23.53
CA VAL A 109 -3.05 -6.62 23.91
C VAL A 109 -4.02 -6.90 22.78
N VAL A 110 -3.64 -6.69 21.52
CA VAL A 110 -4.58 -6.86 20.40
C VAL A 110 -4.81 -8.34 20.09
N PRO A 111 -6.04 -8.86 20.25
CA PRO A 111 -6.32 -10.27 19.97
C PRO A 111 -6.22 -10.58 18.47
N LYS A 112 -5.66 -11.74 18.13
CA LYS A 112 -5.60 -12.22 16.74
C LYS A 112 -6.98 -12.28 16.08
N VAL A 113 -8.04 -12.53 16.85
CA VAL A 113 -9.43 -12.58 16.37
C VAL A 113 -9.87 -11.23 15.80
N VAL A 114 -9.48 -10.10 16.42
CA VAL A 114 -9.80 -8.75 15.92
C VAL A 114 -9.13 -8.50 14.58
N ILE A 115 -7.84 -8.86 14.46
CA ILE A 115 -7.08 -8.72 13.21
C ILE A 115 -7.73 -9.52 12.08
N ARG A 116 -8.09 -10.79 12.34
CA ARG A 116 -8.76 -11.65 11.36
C ARG A 116 -10.16 -11.13 10.99
N GLY A 117 -10.91 -10.60 11.96
CA GLY A 117 -12.21 -9.99 11.74
C GLY A 117 -12.15 -8.77 10.83
N VAL A 118 -11.19 -7.86 11.08
CA VAL A 118 -10.95 -6.69 10.22
C VAL A 118 -10.55 -7.12 8.82
N GLN A 119 -9.63 -8.08 8.67
CA GLN A 119 -9.20 -8.60 7.37
C GLN A 119 -10.37 -9.20 6.57
N LEU A 120 -11.20 -10.03 7.21
CA LEU A 120 -12.38 -10.62 6.58
C LEU A 120 -13.41 -9.54 6.18
N GLY A 121 -13.72 -8.63 7.11
CA GLY A 121 -14.69 -7.56 6.87
C GLY A 121 -14.30 -6.63 5.71
N LEU A 122 -13.01 -6.30 5.61
CA LEU A 122 -12.47 -5.51 4.50
C LEU A 122 -12.49 -6.30 3.18
N GLY A 123 -12.13 -7.58 3.20
CA GLY A 123 -12.20 -8.45 2.03
C GLY A 123 -13.63 -8.56 1.48
N LEU A 124 -14.61 -8.76 2.37
CA LEU A 124 -16.03 -8.79 2.00
C LEU A 124 -16.53 -7.44 1.48
N SER A 125 -16.04 -6.33 2.05
CA SER A 125 -16.39 -4.98 1.59
C SER A 125 -15.86 -4.71 0.17
N LEU A 126 -14.61 -5.08 -0.11
CA LEU A 126 -14.04 -4.99 -1.46
C LEU A 126 -14.78 -5.89 -2.46
N ALA A 127 -15.11 -7.13 -2.07
CA ALA A 127 -15.87 -8.04 -2.91
C ALA A 127 -17.26 -7.49 -3.23
N ARG A 128 -17.94 -6.90 -2.25
CA ARG A 128 -19.25 -6.26 -2.44
C ARG A 128 -19.18 -5.15 -3.48
N ILE A 129 -18.16 -4.31 -3.45
CA ILE A 129 -18.02 -3.16 -4.36
C ILE A 129 -17.58 -3.61 -5.75
N ALA A 130 -16.68 -4.60 -5.82
CA ALA A 130 -16.36 -5.26 -7.08
C ALA A 130 -17.64 -5.77 -7.76
N LEU A 131 -18.46 -6.53 -7.05
CA LEU A 131 -19.66 -7.15 -7.62
C LEU A 131 -20.81 -6.17 -7.89
N LYS A 132 -20.94 -5.09 -7.11
CA LYS A 132 -22.03 -4.12 -7.26
C LYS A 132 -21.71 -2.98 -8.22
N ASP A 133 -20.48 -2.49 -8.19
CA ASP A 133 -20.10 -1.26 -8.89
C ASP A 133 -19.19 -1.55 -10.08
N TYR A 134 -18.08 -2.28 -9.88
CA TYR A 134 -17.06 -2.44 -10.92
C TYR A 134 -17.41 -3.48 -12.00
N VAL A 135 -17.89 -4.66 -11.62
CA VAL A 135 -18.25 -5.73 -12.58
C VAL A 135 -19.40 -5.30 -13.48
N PRO A 136 -20.49 -4.67 -12.97
CA PRO A 136 -21.60 -4.25 -13.82
C PRO A 136 -21.33 -2.99 -14.64
N ALA A 137 -20.27 -2.22 -14.33
CA ALA A 137 -20.00 -0.92 -14.97
C ALA A 137 -19.91 -0.96 -16.50
N GLU A 138 -19.46 -2.09 -17.05
CA GLU A 138 -19.34 -2.28 -18.51
C GLU A 138 -20.31 -3.33 -19.06
N SER A 139 -21.43 -3.58 -18.36
CA SER A 139 -22.42 -4.58 -18.76
C SER A 139 -21.75 -5.93 -19.04
N THR A 140 -22.05 -6.58 -20.18
CA THR A 140 -21.51 -7.89 -20.56
C THR A 140 -19.98 -7.94 -20.60
N ALA A 141 -19.32 -6.90 -21.10
CA ALA A 141 -17.85 -6.86 -21.17
C ALA A 141 -17.22 -6.89 -19.77
N GLY A 142 -17.84 -6.19 -18.82
CA GLY A 142 -17.40 -6.18 -17.41
C GLY A 142 -17.47 -7.56 -16.77
N TYR A 143 -18.56 -8.30 -16.99
CA TYR A 143 -18.69 -9.69 -16.50
C TYR A 143 -17.65 -10.63 -17.13
N ILE A 144 -17.39 -10.51 -18.44
CA ILE A 144 -16.39 -11.32 -19.14
C ILE A 144 -14.99 -11.02 -18.61
N LEU A 145 -14.63 -9.75 -18.49
CA LEU A 145 -13.33 -9.31 -17.97
C LEU A 145 -13.11 -9.77 -16.53
N ALA A 146 -14.14 -9.63 -15.68
CA ALA A 146 -14.07 -10.07 -14.29
C ALA A 146 -13.93 -11.60 -14.19
N GLY A 147 -14.67 -12.36 -14.99
CA GLY A 147 -14.55 -13.82 -15.07
C GLY A 147 -13.16 -14.25 -15.55
N ALA A 148 -12.64 -13.63 -16.60
CA ALA A 148 -11.31 -13.89 -17.13
C ALA A 148 -10.21 -13.56 -16.08
N ALA A 149 -10.30 -12.40 -15.42
CA ALA A 149 -9.39 -12.00 -14.36
C ALA A 149 -9.43 -12.98 -13.17
N PHE A 150 -10.61 -13.44 -12.80
CA PHE A 150 -10.79 -14.40 -11.71
C PHE A 150 -10.16 -15.76 -12.03
N LEU A 151 -10.44 -16.31 -13.22
CA LEU A 151 -9.86 -17.58 -13.67
C LEU A 151 -8.34 -17.49 -13.81
N LEU A 152 -7.85 -16.38 -14.36
CA LEU A 152 -6.41 -16.10 -14.46
C LEU A 152 -5.77 -16.04 -13.07
N THR A 153 -6.42 -15.39 -12.11
CA THR A 153 -5.94 -15.30 -10.72
C THR A 153 -5.85 -16.68 -10.08
N ILE A 154 -6.86 -17.54 -10.27
CA ILE A 154 -6.82 -18.94 -9.78
C ILE A 154 -5.69 -19.72 -10.44
N ALA A 155 -5.56 -19.65 -11.78
CA ALA A 155 -4.56 -20.41 -12.52
C ALA A 155 -3.10 -20.03 -12.17
N LEU A 156 -2.90 -18.78 -11.77
CA LEU A 156 -1.60 -18.24 -11.34
C LEU A 156 -1.37 -18.32 -9.83
N MET A 157 -2.39 -18.67 -9.05
CA MET A 157 -2.30 -18.78 -7.60
C MET A 157 -1.22 -19.80 -7.21
N GLY A 158 -0.27 -19.38 -6.37
CA GLY A 158 0.87 -20.22 -5.94
C GLY A 158 2.11 -20.17 -6.84
N ARG A 159 2.05 -19.56 -8.03
CA ARG A 159 3.23 -19.38 -8.89
C ARG A 159 4.03 -18.16 -8.45
N LYS A 160 5.09 -18.37 -7.65
CA LYS A 160 5.98 -17.30 -7.17
C LYS A 160 6.60 -16.42 -8.27
N ARG A 161 6.73 -16.93 -9.50
CA ARG A 161 7.33 -16.22 -10.65
C ARG A 161 6.36 -15.26 -11.36
N PHE A 162 5.05 -15.44 -11.19
CA PHE A 162 4.03 -14.70 -11.93
C PHE A 162 2.96 -14.18 -10.95
N PRO A 163 3.16 -12.98 -10.36
CA PRO A 163 2.19 -12.41 -9.45
C PRO A 163 0.90 -12.08 -10.20
N ALA A 164 -0.18 -12.78 -9.85
CA ALA A 164 -1.48 -12.65 -10.51
C ALA A 164 -1.98 -11.20 -10.57
N GLY A 165 -1.82 -10.43 -9.49
CA GLY A 165 -2.25 -9.03 -9.41
C GLY A 165 -1.60 -8.14 -10.48
N VAL A 166 -0.29 -8.27 -10.72
CA VAL A 166 0.43 -7.51 -11.75
C VAL A 166 -0.12 -7.82 -13.13
N ILE A 167 -0.37 -9.10 -13.41
CA ILE A 167 -0.87 -9.54 -14.71
C ILE A 167 -2.31 -9.06 -14.93
N VAL A 168 -3.16 -9.14 -13.91
CA VAL A 168 -4.54 -8.64 -13.98
C VAL A 168 -4.57 -7.12 -14.21
N VAL A 169 -3.73 -6.35 -13.51
CA VAL A 169 -3.61 -4.91 -13.75
C VAL A 169 -3.06 -4.61 -15.14
N GLY A 170 -2.05 -5.35 -15.59
CA GLY A 170 -1.51 -5.23 -16.95
C GLY A 170 -2.56 -5.50 -18.03
N MET A 171 -3.40 -6.51 -17.83
CA MET A 171 -4.55 -6.80 -18.70
C MET A 171 -5.55 -5.63 -18.71
N GLY A 172 -5.86 -5.07 -17.54
CA GLY A 172 -6.70 -3.87 -17.44
C GLY A 172 -6.12 -2.66 -18.16
N LEU A 173 -4.80 -2.45 -18.07
CA LEU A 173 -4.11 -1.38 -18.79
C LEU A 173 -4.17 -1.56 -20.30
N VAL A 174 -3.91 -2.78 -20.79
CA VAL A 174 -4.03 -3.10 -22.23
C VAL A 174 -5.45 -2.87 -22.72
N TYR A 175 -6.45 -3.30 -21.94
CA TYR A 175 -7.86 -3.06 -22.26
C TYR A 175 -8.18 -1.56 -22.33
N ALA A 176 -7.73 -0.78 -21.35
CA ALA A 176 -7.92 0.67 -21.33
C ALA A 176 -7.26 1.37 -22.52
N LEU A 177 -6.02 0.98 -22.88
CA LEU A 177 -5.32 1.52 -24.05
C LEU A 177 -5.99 1.15 -25.38
N ALA A 178 -6.59 -0.04 -25.45
CA ALA A 178 -7.25 -0.51 -26.67
C ALA A 178 -8.65 0.09 -26.89
N THR A 179 -9.35 0.47 -25.81
CA THR A 179 -10.78 0.80 -25.88
C THR A 179 -11.15 2.18 -25.34
N ARG A 180 -10.34 2.77 -24.46
CA ARG A 180 -10.70 3.99 -23.70
C ARG A 180 -9.76 5.16 -23.92
N LEU A 181 -8.47 4.92 -24.11
CA LEU A 181 -7.47 5.98 -24.18
C LEU A 181 -7.17 6.34 -25.64
N SER A 182 -7.35 7.60 -25.99
CA SER A 182 -6.86 8.15 -27.24
C SER A 182 -5.42 8.67 -27.10
N VAL A 183 -4.73 8.86 -28.23
CA VAL A 183 -3.40 9.49 -28.23
C VAL A 183 -3.43 10.91 -27.64
N ALA A 184 -4.54 11.62 -27.78
CA ALA A 184 -4.72 12.96 -27.22
C ALA A 184 -4.80 12.93 -25.68
N ASP A 185 -5.46 11.92 -25.10
CA ASP A 185 -5.55 11.77 -23.64
C ASP A 185 -4.17 11.50 -23.03
N LEU A 186 -3.36 10.67 -23.70
CA LEU A 186 -1.99 10.40 -23.28
C LEU A 186 -1.09 11.63 -23.39
N ALA A 187 -1.25 12.43 -24.45
CA ALA A 187 -0.52 13.68 -24.60
C ALA A 187 -0.92 14.72 -23.55
N GLY A 188 -2.21 14.79 -23.19
CA GLY A 188 -2.71 15.68 -22.13
C GLY A 188 -2.30 15.24 -20.71
N ALA A 189 -2.14 13.93 -20.49
CA ALA A 189 -1.63 13.38 -19.24
C ALA A 189 -0.10 13.48 -19.11
N ALA A 190 0.62 13.65 -20.22
CA ALA A 190 2.06 13.84 -20.23
C ALA A 190 2.41 15.27 -19.79
N GLY A 191 2.71 15.43 -18.50
CA GLY A 191 3.10 16.71 -17.92
C GLY A 191 3.99 16.54 -16.69
N PHE A 192 4.81 17.54 -16.40
CA PHE A 192 5.54 17.61 -15.14
C PHE A 192 4.71 18.39 -14.13
N HIS A 193 4.17 17.68 -13.15
CA HIS A 193 3.39 18.26 -12.06
C HIS A 193 4.20 18.19 -10.77
N LEU A 194 4.35 19.33 -10.10
CA LEU A 194 4.97 19.37 -8.79
C LEU A 194 3.96 18.93 -7.72
N PRO A 195 4.42 18.26 -6.66
CA PRO A 195 3.56 17.90 -5.54
C PRO A 195 2.97 19.17 -4.92
N SER A 196 1.67 19.16 -4.68
CA SER A 196 0.98 20.26 -4.00
C SER A 196 0.95 19.99 -2.49
N PRO A 197 1.42 20.94 -1.65
CA PRO A 197 1.33 20.77 -0.21
C PRO A 197 -0.13 20.87 0.23
N HIS A 198 -0.59 19.86 0.96
CA HIS A 198 -1.91 19.85 1.58
C HIS A 198 -1.78 19.62 3.08
N VAL A 199 -2.38 20.49 3.87
CA VAL A 199 -2.37 20.38 5.34
C VAL A 199 -3.78 20.00 5.78
N PRO A 200 -3.98 18.80 6.34
CA PRO A 200 -5.31 18.36 6.76
C PRO A 200 -5.80 19.18 7.95
N THR A 201 -7.11 19.43 7.99
CA THR A 201 -7.75 20.10 9.12
C THR A 201 -7.80 19.19 10.34
N PRO A 202 -7.93 19.73 11.58
CA PRO A 202 -8.10 18.89 12.77
C PRO A 202 -9.29 17.94 12.68
N ALA A 203 -10.36 18.31 11.97
CA ALA A 203 -11.53 17.47 11.75
C ALA A 203 -11.23 16.29 10.81
N GLU A 204 -10.49 16.53 9.73
CA GLU A 204 -10.00 15.47 8.83
C GLU A 204 -9.01 14.54 9.53
N MET A 205 -8.12 15.10 10.35
CA MET A 205 -7.19 14.31 11.17
C MET A 205 -7.95 13.42 12.16
N TRP A 206 -8.95 13.96 12.86
CA TRP A 206 -9.74 13.20 13.82
C TRP A 206 -10.57 12.10 13.15
N THR A 207 -11.23 12.44 12.05
CA THR A 207 -12.00 11.47 11.26
C THR A 207 -11.07 10.37 10.75
N GLY A 208 -10.01 10.76 10.04
CA GLY A 208 -9.00 9.84 9.52
C GLY A 208 -8.35 8.98 10.62
N PHE A 209 -8.12 9.54 11.80
CA PHE A 209 -7.66 8.77 12.95
C PHE A 209 -8.63 7.65 13.31
N LEU A 210 -9.91 7.97 13.50
CA LEU A 210 -10.92 7.01 13.95
C LEU A 210 -11.20 5.93 12.90
N ILE A 211 -11.39 6.32 11.64
CA ILE A 211 -11.86 5.40 10.60
C ILE A 211 -10.72 4.66 9.90
N LEU A 212 -9.52 5.25 9.81
CA LEU A 212 -8.39 4.68 9.07
C LEU A 212 -7.23 4.29 10.00
N ALA A 213 -6.69 5.23 10.79
CA ALA A 213 -5.47 4.99 11.55
C ALA A 213 -5.66 3.96 12.67
N LEU A 214 -6.68 4.15 13.51
CA LEU A 214 -6.97 3.33 14.68
C LEU A 214 -7.13 1.83 14.36
N PRO A 215 -7.98 1.42 13.39
CA PRO A 215 -8.09 -0.01 13.03
C PRO A 215 -6.81 -0.56 12.39
N GLN A 216 -5.96 0.30 11.85
CA GLN A 216 -4.71 -0.06 11.18
C GLN A 216 -3.54 -0.24 12.16
N VAL A 217 -3.56 0.37 13.35
CA VAL A 217 -2.48 0.28 14.35
C VAL A 217 -2.05 -1.16 14.64
N PRO A 218 -2.95 -2.11 14.93
CA PRO A 218 -2.51 -3.46 15.27
C PRO A 218 -1.82 -4.17 14.11
N LEU A 219 -2.35 -3.97 12.90
CA LEU A 219 -1.81 -4.59 11.70
C LEU A 219 -0.46 -3.98 11.33
N SER A 220 -0.30 -2.67 11.50
CA SER A 220 0.98 -1.97 11.27
C SER A 220 2.04 -2.43 12.27
N ILE A 221 1.72 -2.58 13.56
CA ILE A 221 2.68 -3.09 14.55
C ILE A 221 3.08 -4.54 14.22
N ALA A 222 2.11 -5.40 13.89
CA ALA A 222 2.39 -6.79 13.56
C ALA A 222 3.26 -6.92 12.28
N ASN A 223 2.92 -6.20 11.21
CA ASN A 223 3.57 -6.35 9.91
C ASN A 223 4.83 -5.49 9.78
N SER A 224 4.72 -4.20 10.08
CA SER A 224 5.77 -3.20 9.79
C SER A 224 6.81 -3.08 10.91
N VAL A 225 6.53 -3.61 12.12
CA VAL A 225 7.48 -3.57 13.24
C VAL A 225 7.95 -4.98 13.59
N LEU A 226 7.05 -5.85 14.06
CA LEU A 226 7.44 -7.16 14.60
C LEU A 226 7.91 -8.14 13.52
N ALA A 227 7.13 -8.32 12.46
CA ALA A 227 7.53 -9.20 11.36
C ALA A 227 8.74 -8.65 10.62
N THR A 228 8.84 -7.32 10.48
CA THR A 228 10.00 -6.65 9.87
C THR A 228 11.26 -6.89 10.68
N LYS A 229 11.20 -6.75 12.01
CA LYS A 229 12.31 -7.08 12.90
C LYS A 229 12.75 -8.53 12.73
N GLN A 230 11.80 -9.47 12.81
CA GLN A 230 12.09 -10.90 12.69
C GLN A 230 12.78 -11.22 11.36
N VAL A 231 12.23 -10.74 10.24
CA VAL A 231 12.80 -10.96 8.90
C VAL A 231 14.18 -10.32 8.78
N ALA A 232 14.39 -9.15 9.36
CA ALA A 232 15.70 -8.51 9.37
C ALA A 232 16.72 -9.32 10.20
N GLU A 233 16.33 -9.87 11.35
CA GLU A 233 17.19 -10.74 12.16
C GLU A 233 17.50 -12.07 11.44
N ASP A 234 16.53 -12.64 10.72
CA ASP A 234 16.70 -13.90 10.00
C ASP A 234 17.58 -13.75 8.74
N LEU A 235 17.43 -12.65 7.99
CA LEU A 235 18.12 -12.42 6.72
C LEU A 235 19.40 -11.58 6.84
N PHE A 236 19.50 -10.75 7.87
CA PHE A 236 20.63 -9.84 8.11
C PHE A 236 21.07 -9.86 9.59
N PRO A 237 21.45 -11.03 10.16
CA PRO A 237 21.75 -11.16 11.59
C PRO A 237 22.92 -10.27 12.05
N GLU A 238 23.86 -9.96 11.15
CA GLU A 238 24.94 -9.01 11.34
C GLU A 238 24.50 -7.53 11.49
N ARG A 239 23.23 -7.20 11.27
CA ARG A 239 22.68 -5.84 11.34
C ARG A 239 21.39 -5.78 12.18
N PRO A 240 21.50 -5.97 13.51
CA PRO A 240 20.34 -6.04 14.37
C PRO A 240 19.56 -4.73 14.38
N LEU A 241 18.24 -4.83 14.20
CA LEU A 241 17.30 -3.70 14.32
C LEU A 241 16.55 -3.80 15.65
N SER A 242 16.48 -2.71 16.39
CA SER A 242 15.61 -2.62 17.56
C SER A 242 14.22 -2.17 17.15
N ILE A 243 13.19 -2.54 17.93
CA ILE A 243 11.80 -2.10 17.72
C ILE A 243 11.68 -0.58 17.73
N ARG A 244 12.52 0.12 18.51
CA ARG A 244 12.56 1.59 18.53
C ARG A 244 13.26 2.21 17.32
N GLY A 245 14.08 1.41 16.63
CA GLY A 245 14.83 1.83 15.46
C GLY A 245 14.08 1.62 14.15
N ILE A 246 13.03 0.79 14.14
CA ILE A 246 12.11 0.55 13.02
C ILE A 246 10.98 1.58 13.12
#